data_AF-A0A9P9LBI4-F1
#
_entry.id   AF-A0A9P9LBI4-F1
#
_cell.length_a   1.000
_cell.length_b   1.000
_cell.length_c   1.000
_cell.angle_alpha   90.00
_cell.angle_beta   90.00
_cell.angle_gamma   90.00
#
_symmetry.space_group_name_H-M   'P 1'
#
loop_
_entity.id
_entity.type
_entity.pdbx_description
1 polymer ?
#
loop_
_entity_poly.entity_id
_entity_poly.type
_entity_poly.pdbx_seq_one_letter_code
_entity_poly.pdbx_strand_id
1 'polypeptide(L)'
;AVEAVAYVHRQGVIHSDLRPENYLVHTIGQLSLDLWLCDFGGSRCDELGFNVHHLPDEPFFDPRMPWESTLAVDIFSLRSIVYATLTRYWPYRDGPPLATIENKTTYEAHVNKMFTVGIFPDVSILRGEKVIKRC
;
A
#
# COMPACT_ATOMS: atom_id res chain seq x y z
N ALA A 1 -10.74 -0.68 4.94
CA ALA A 1 -9.33 -0.29 4.69
C ALA A 1 -9.04 1.14 5.13
N VAL A 2 -9.55 2.17 4.43
CA VAL A 2 -9.28 3.59 4.77
C VAL A 2 -9.60 3.92 6.22
N GLU A 3 -10.75 3.47 6.73
CA GLU A 3 -11.17 3.71 8.12
C GLU A 3 -10.20 3.12 9.15
N ALA A 4 -9.65 1.93 8.89
CA ALA A 4 -8.67 1.29 9.75
C ALA A 4 -7.36 2.09 9.79
N VAL A 5 -6.86 2.54 8.62
CA VAL A 5 -5.66 3.39 8.53
C VAL A 5 -5.88 4.71 9.26
N ALA A 6 -7.03 5.37 9.04
CA ALA A 6 -7.36 6.61 9.73
C ALA A 6 -7.47 6.42 11.25
N TYR A 7 -7.95 5.26 11.71
CA TYR A 7 -7.98 4.92 13.12
C TYR A 7 -6.56 4.80 13.70
N VAL A 8 -5.68 3.99 13.11
CA VAL A 8 -4.31 3.78 13.65
C VAL A 8 -3.48 5.07 13.61
N HIS A 9 -3.63 5.89 12.57
CA HIS A 9 -2.98 7.21 12.49
C HIS A 9 -3.44 8.14 13.62
N ARG A 10 -4.73 8.12 13.98
CA ARG A 10 -5.25 8.88 15.13
C ARG A 10 -4.72 8.39 16.47
N GLN A 11 -4.28 7.13 16.56
CA GLN A 11 -3.61 6.58 17.74
C GLN A 11 -2.10 6.82 17.73
N GLY A 12 -1.58 7.63 16.80
CA GLY A 12 -0.14 7.90 16.70
C GLY A 12 0.69 6.73 16.16
N VAL A 13 0.05 5.76 15.50
CA VAL A 13 0.70 4.59 14.91
C VAL A 13 0.79 4.75 13.39
N ILE A 14 1.98 4.56 12.83
CA ILE A 14 2.24 4.42 11.40
C ILE A 14 2.50 2.94 11.12
N HIS A 15 1.80 2.34 10.18
CA HIS A 15 1.90 0.90 9.92
C HIS A 15 3.19 0.52 9.20
N SER A 16 3.62 1.32 8.22
CA SER A 16 4.87 1.18 7.43
C SER A 16 5.00 -0.10 6.60
N ASP A 17 3.91 -0.85 6.43
CA ASP A 17 3.88 -2.06 5.59
C ASP A 17 2.45 -2.34 5.11
N LEU A 18 1.75 -1.32 4.62
CA LEU A 18 0.40 -1.53 4.10
C LEU A 18 0.47 -2.22 2.75
N ARG A 19 -0.10 -3.42 2.68
CA ARG A 19 -0.19 -4.24 1.47
C ARG A 19 -1.45 -5.11 1.54
N PRO A 20 -1.99 -5.63 0.42
CA PRO A 20 -3.23 -6.39 0.46
C PRO A 20 -3.19 -7.62 1.37
N GLU A 21 -2.02 -8.24 1.54
CA GLU A 21 -1.81 -9.38 2.44
C GLU A 21 -2.07 -9.04 3.91
N ASN A 22 -1.92 -7.76 4.28
CA ASN A 22 -2.14 -7.26 5.64
C ASN A 22 -3.59 -6.80 5.88
N TYR A 23 -4.49 -7.02 4.92
CA TYR A 23 -5.93 -6.85 5.09
C TYR A 23 -6.64 -8.21 5.06
N LEU A 24 -7.00 -8.70 6.24
CA LEU A 24 -7.74 -9.95 6.40
C LEU A 24 -9.21 -9.72 6.07
N VAL A 25 -9.80 -10.64 5.30
CA VAL A 25 -11.24 -10.63 5.01
C VAL A 25 -11.97 -11.28 6.17
N HIS A 26 -12.83 -10.51 6.83
CA HIS A 26 -13.67 -10.97 7.93
C HIS A 26 -15.13 -11.06 7.47
N THR A 27 -15.73 -12.24 7.57
CA THR A 27 -17.13 -12.43 7.20
C THR A 27 -18.06 -11.98 8.33
N ILE A 28 -18.92 -11.01 8.04
CA ILE A 28 -19.97 -10.52 8.95
C ILE A 28 -21.32 -11.03 8.43
N GLY A 29 -21.85 -12.10 9.05
CA GLY A 29 -23.09 -12.73 8.59
C GLY A 29 -22.93 -13.51 7.28
N GLN A 30 -24.02 -13.83 6.59
CA GLN A 30 -23.96 -14.75 5.44
C GLN A 30 -23.42 -14.14 4.13
N LEU A 31 -23.51 -12.81 3.96
CA LEU A 31 -23.19 -12.13 2.69
C LEU A 31 -22.43 -10.81 2.84
N SER A 32 -22.06 -10.40 4.06
CA SER A 32 -21.29 -9.18 4.26
C SER A 32 -19.84 -9.52 4.60
N LEU A 33 -18.93 -8.74 4.02
CA LEU A 33 -17.50 -8.85 4.24
C LEU A 33 -17.01 -7.54 4.83
N ASP A 34 -16.05 -7.64 5.74
CA ASP A 34 -15.32 -6.54 6.33
C ASP A 34 -13.81 -6.83 6.24
N LEU A 35 -12.99 -5.85 6.61
CA LEU A 35 -11.55 -5.93 6.55
C LEU A 35 -10.93 -5.65 7.92
N TRP A 36 -10.06 -6.54 8.37
CA TRP A 36 -9.20 -6.31 9.53
C TRP A 36 -7.78 -6.02 9.07
N LEU A 37 -7.21 -4.92 9.57
CA LEU A 37 -5.81 -4.59 9.37
C LEU A 37 -4.96 -5.39 10.38
N CYS A 38 -3.92 -6.07 9.90
CA CYS A 38 -3.03 -6.89 10.72
C CYS A 38 -1.55 -6.61 10.41
N ASP A 39 -0.66 -7.27 11.15
CA ASP A 39 0.81 -7.23 11.01
C ASP A 39 1.46 -5.86 11.27
N PHE A 40 1.42 -5.45 12.54
CA PHE A 40 2.09 -4.23 13.02
C PHE A 40 3.58 -4.43 13.30
N GLY A 41 4.20 -5.53 12.83
CA GLY A 41 5.60 -5.85 13.11
C GLY A 41 6.59 -4.80 12.59
N GLY A 42 6.24 -4.11 11.50
CA GLY A 42 7.02 -2.98 10.93
C GLY A 42 6.56 -1.59 11.39
N SER A 43 5.63 -1.49 12.33
CA SER A 43 5.01 -0.23 12.69
C SER A 43 5.95 0.72 13.46
N ARG A 44 5.57 2.00 13.47
CA ARG A 44 6.19 3.04 14.29
C ARG A 44 5.13 3.64 15.21
N CYS A 45 5.48 3.80 16.48
CA CYS A 45 4.70 4.49 17.48
C CYS A 45 5.65 5.23 18.43
N ASP A 46 5.72 6.56 18.27
CA ASP A 46 6.65 7.39 19.03
C ASP A 46 6.32 7.43 20.53
N GLU A 47 5.03 7.38 20.87
CA GLU A 47 4.56 7.34 22.27
C GLU A 47 5.06 6.08 23.02
N LEU A 48 5.11 4.95 22.32
CA LEU A 48 5.63 3.69 22.85
C LEU A 48 7.15 3.53 22.65
N GLY A 49 7.83 4.52 22.06
CA GLY A 49 9.26 4.46 21.74
C GLY A 49 9.60 3.34 20.75
N PHE A 50 8.64 2.90 19.94
CA PHE A 50 8.78 1.77 19.02
C PHE A 50 8.96 2.28 17.59
N ASN A 51 10.10 1.98 16.97
CA ASN A 51 10.34 2.28 15.56
C ASN A 51 11.30 1.24 14.97
N VAL A 52 10.77 0.42 14.06
CA VAL A 52 11.55 -0.64 13.40
C VAL A 52 12.31 -0.10 12.17
N HIS A 53 12.03 1.15 11.75
CA HIS A 53 12.57 1.75 10.52
C HIS A 53 12.28 0.90 9.27
N HIS A 54 11.20 0.12 9.30
CA HIS A 54 10.71 -0.66 8.17
C HIS A 54 10.05 0.26 7.14
N LEU A 55 10.14 -0.10 5.86
CA LEU A 55 9.43 0.54 4.76
C LEU A 55 8.70 -0.50 3.92
N PRO A 56 7.58 -0.15 3.27
CA PRO A 56 6.83 -1.10 2.45
C PRO A 56 7.63 -1.60 1.25
N ASP A 57 7.37 -2.85 0.85
CA ASP A 57 7.83 -3.42 -0.41
C ASP A 57 7.27 -2.67 -1.63
N GLU A 58 7.92 -2.76 -2.79
CA GLU A 58 7.31 -2.37 -4.06
C GLU A 58 6.06 -3.22 -4.38
N PRO A 59 4.99 -2.65 -4.97
CA PRO A 59 4.83 -1.27 -5.46
C PRO A 59 4.22 -0.32 -4.40
N PHE A 60 4.34 -0.60 -3.11
CA PHE A 60 3.64 0.13 -2.04
C PHE A 60 4.46 1.27 -1.43
N PHE A 61 5.62 1.61 -2.00
CA PHE A 61 6.47 2.71 -1.56
C PHE A 61 6.89 3.62 -2.72
N ASP A 62 6.92 4.93 -2.48
CA ASP A 62 7.45 5.92 -3.43
C ASP A 62 8.94 6.15 -3.14
N PRO A 63 9.87 5.71 -4.01
CA PRO A 63 11.31 5.83 -3.81
C PRO A 63 11.81 7.28 -3.73
N ARG A 64 10.96 8.27 -4.04
CA ARG A 64 11.28 9.70 -3.89
C ARG A 64 11.00 10.23 -2.48
N MET A 65 10.31 9.46 -1.64
CA MET A 65 10.08 9.79 -0.24
C MET A 65 11.35 9.54 0.58
N PRO A 66 11.53 10.23 1.72
CA PRO A 66 12.62 9.93 2.62
C PRO A 66 12.52 8.47 3.11
N TRP A 67 13.67 7.88 3.44
CA TRP A 67 13.74 6.55 4.04
C TRP A 67 13.33 6.59 5.52
N GLU A 68 12.07 6.96 5.78
CA GLU A 68 11.51 7.12 7.11
C GLU A 68 10.04 6.69 7.13
N SER A 69 9.65 5.97 8.19
CA SER A 69 8.25 5.67 8.46
C SER A 69 7.50 6.97 8.77
N THR A 70 6.62 7.38 7.86
CA THR A 70 5.78 8.57 7.97
C THR A 70 4.33 8.25 7.58
N LEU A 71 3.39 9.10 8.00
CA LEU A 71 1.99 8.97 7.56
C LEU A 71 1.87 8.99 6.03
N ALA A 72 2.74 9.74 5.34
CA ALA A 72 2.74 9.83 3.88
C ALA A 72 3.07 8.49 3.20
N VAL A 73 3.92 7.67 3.82
CA VAL A 73 4.26 6.32 3.35
C VAL A 73 3.01 5.43 3.38
N ASP A 74 2.32 5.35 4.51
CA ASP A 74 1.06 4.59 4.61
C ASP A 74 0.01 5.08 3.61
N ILE A 75 -0.11 6.40 3.41
CA ILE A 75 -1.05 6.96 2.42
C ILE A 75 -0.67 6.54 1.01
N PHE A 76 0.61 6.50 0.65
CA PHE A 76 1.04 6.02 -0.66
C PHE A 76 0.66 4.55 -0.85
N SER A 77 1.04 3.69 0.09
CA SER A 77 0.70 2.27 0.07
C SER A 77 -0.81 2.03 -0.05
N LEU A 78 -1.62 2.76 0.72
CA LEU A 78 -3.09 2.68 0.69
C LEU A 78 -3.63 3.05 -0.69
N ARG A 79 -3.05 4.03 -1.38
CA ARG A 79 -3.46 4.37 -2.76
C ARG A 79 -3.18 3.22 -3.72
N SER A 80 -2.01 2.59 -3.64
CA SER A 80 -1.66 1.45 -4.48
C SER A 80 -2.58 0.24 -4.23
N ILE A 81 -2.97 0.00 -2.97
CA ILE A 81 -3.97 -1.02 -2.61
C ILE A 81 -5.34 -0.72 -3.24
N VAL A 82 -5.83 0.52 -3.12
CA VAL A 82 -7.13 0.91 -3.71
C VAL A 82 -7.07 0.84 -5.23
N TYR A 83 -5.99 1.28 -5.86
CA TYR A 83 -5.77 1.12 -7.30
C TYR A 83 -5.86 -0.36 -7.71
N ALA A 84 -5.13 -1.24 -7.02
CA ALA A 84 -5.13 -2.67 -7.33
C ALA A 84 -6.51 -3.31 -7.14
N THR A 85 -7.23 -2.88 -6.11
CA THR A 85 -8.60 -3.36 -5.85
C THR A 85 -9.58 -2.94 -6.96
N LEU A 86 -9.48 -1.69 -7.44
CA LEU A 86 -10.40 -1.15 -8.45
C LEU A 86 -10.10 -1.67 -9.86
N THR A 87 -8.82 -1.82 -10.20
CA THR A 87 -8.40 -2.23 -11.55
C THR A 87 -8.25 -3.74 -11.69
N ARG A 88 -8.07 -4.46 -10.57
CA ARG A 88 -7.63 -5.87 -10.51
C ARG A 88 -6.19 -6.09 -10.97
N TYR A 89 -5.42 -5.00 -11.13
CA TYR A 89 -4.07 -5.01 -11.65
C TYR A 89 -3.13 -4.25 -10.73
N TRP A 90 -1.89 -4.71 -10.62
CA TRP A 90 -0.86 -3.90 -9.98
C TRP A 90 -0.45 -2.72 -10.88
N PRO A 91 0.08 -1.62 -10.31
CA PRO A 91 0.63 -0.52 -11.10
C PRO A 91 1.55 -1.03 -12.22
N TYR A 92 1.33 -0.56 -13.45
CA TYR A 92 2.11 -0.94 -14.64
C TYR A 92 2.08 -2.41 -15.06
N ARG A 93 1.06 -3.16 -14.66
CA ARG A 93 0.99 -4.58 -14.97
C ARG A 93 -0.33 -5.04 -15.56
N ASP A 94 -0.24 -5.63 -16.73
CA ASP A 94 -1.35 -6.35 -17.37
C ASP A 94 -1.16 -7.86 -17.14
N GLY A 95 -1.83 -8.45 -16.15
CA GLY A 95 -1.88 -9.92 -15.99
C GLY A 95 -1.87 -10.48 -14.56
N PRO A 96 -1.97 -11.83 -14.43
CA PRO A 96 -2.09 -12.54 -13.16
C PRO A 96 -0.81 -12.44 -12.29
N PRO A 97 -0.82 -12.82 -11.00
CA PRO A 97 0.32 -12.70 -10.07
C PRO A 97 1.66 -13.23 -10.59
N LEU A 98 2.78 -12.68 -10.09
CA LEU A 98 4.13 -13.06 -10.54
C LEU A 98 4.40 -14.50 -10.08
N ALA A 99 4.51 -15.44 -11.02
CA ALA A 99 4.67 -16.86 -10.70
C ALA A 99 6.10 -17.24 -10.28
N THR A 100 7.10 -16.37 -10.51
CA THR A 100 8.51 -16.63 -10.20
C THR A 100 9.15 -15.42 -9.52
N ILE A 101 10.21 -15.66 -8.74
CA ILE A 101 11.01 -14.62 -8.08
C ILE A 101 11.63 -13.65 -9.10
N GLU A 102 12.15 -14.18 -10.21
CA GLU A 102 12.76 -13.36 -11.27
C GLU A 102 11.76 -12.41 -11.94
N ASN A 103 10.53 -12.88 -12.16
CA ASN A 103 9.44 -12.02 -12.64
C ASN A 103 9.12 -10.95 -11.59
N LYS A 104 9.13 -11.30 -10.30
CA LYS A 104 8.92 -10.36 -9.20
C LYS A 104 9.98 -9.24 -9.20
N THR A 105 11.26 -9.59 -9.18
CA THR A 105 12.36 -8.62 -9.18
C THR A 105 12.34 -7.72 -10.41
N THR A 106 12.05 -8.26 -11.59
CA THR A 106 11.98 -7.48 -12.84
C THR A 106 10.85 -6.46 -12.80
N TYR A 107 9.69 -6.88 -12.28
CA TYR A 107 8.53 -6.00 -12.11
C TYR A 107 8.82 -4.89 -11.08
N GLU A 108 9.36 -5.24 -9.92
CA GLU A 108 9.68 -4.26 -8.86
C GLU A 108 10.68 -3.22 -9.37
N ALA A 109 11.72 -3.65 -10.08
CA ALA A 109 12.69 -2.76 -10.71
C ALA A 109 12.04 -1.83 -11.75
N HIS A 110 11.07 -2.32 -12.52
CA HIS A 110 10.32 -1.50 -13.47
C HIS A 110 9.46 -0.44 -12.76
N VAL A 111 8.65 -0.85 -11.78
CA VAL A 111 7.78 0.08 -11.03
C VAL A 111 8.60 1.14 -10.31
N ASN A 112 9.67 0.73 -9.62
CA ASN A 112 10.56 1.62 -8.90
C ASN A 112 11.20 2.65 -9.86
N LYS A 113 11.64 2.21 -11.05
CA LYS A 113 12.13 3.12 -12.10
C LYS A 113 11.08 4.16 -12.50
N MET A 114 9.82 3.74 -12.70
CA MET A 114 8.73 4.65 -13.09
C MET A 114 8.41 5.66 -11.98
N PHE A 115 8.31 5.20 -10.73
CA PHE A 115 8.06 6.08 -9.59
C PHE A 115 9.21 7.06 -9.33
N THR A 116 10.46 6.62 -9.49
CA THR A 116 11.65 7.47 -9.36
C THR A 116 11.59 8.67 -10.30
N VAL A 117 11.15 8.49 -11.54
CA VAL A 117 10.98 9.59 -12.51
C VAL A 117 9.64 10.33 -12.36
N GLY A 118 8.85 9.98 -11.35
CA GLY A 118 7.57 10.63 -11.03
C GLY A 118 6.44 10.32 -12.01
N ILE A 119 6.56 9.23 -12.77
CA ILE A 119 5.49 8.72 -13.61
C ILE A 119 4.66 7.77 -12.74
N PHE A 120 3.33 7.93 -12.79
CA PHE A 120 2.33 7.11 -12.08
C PHE A 120 1.29 6.58 -13.08
N PRO A 121 0.59 5.47 -12.77
CA PRO A 121 -0.52 5.00 -13.60
C PRO A 121 -1.56 6.11 -13.83
N ASP A 122 -2.12 6.14 -15.05
CA ASP A 122 -3.22 7.04 -15.34
C ASP A 122 -4.52 6.51 -14.69
N VAL A 123 -5.01 7.29 -13.72
CA VAL A 123 -6.21 6.98 -12.95
C VAL A 123 -7.42 7.83 -13.37
N SER A 124 -7.30 8.61 -14.44
CA SER A 124 -8.33 9.57 -14.90
C SER A 124 -9.69 8.94 -15.22
N ILE A 125 -9.71 7.65 -15.55
CA ILE A 125 -10.95 6.91 -15.84
C ILE A 125 -11.50 6.17 -14.62
N LEU A 126 -10.79 6.16 -13.49
CA LEU A 126 -11.15 5.40 -12.31
C LEU A 126 -12.02 6.22 -11.35
N ARG A 127 -13.07 5.60 -10.81
CA ARG A 127 -13.86 6.20 -9.73
C ARG A 127 -12.94 6.43 -8.53
N GLY A 128 -12.88 7.67 -8.05
CA GLY A 128 -12.00 8.05 -6.94
C GLY A 128 -10.61 8.50 -7.37
N GLU A 129 -10.39 8.84 -8.64
CA GLU A 129 -9.12 9.36 -9.21
C GLU A 129 -8.39 10.34 -8.28
N LYS A 130 -9.09 11.27 -7.63
CA LYS A 130 -8.50 12.32 -6.80
C LYS A 130 -7.82 11.75 -5.55
N VAL A 131 -8.29 10.60 -5.08
CA VAL A 131 -7.80 9.90 -3.90
C VAL A 131 -6.59 9.03 -4.25
N ILE A 132 -6.64 8.34 -5.39
CA ILE A 132 -5.60 7.39 -5.84
C ILE A 132 -4.54 8.02 -6.76
N LYS A 133 -4.54 9.34 -6.98
CA LYS A 133 -3.46 10.00 -7.71
C LYS A 133 -2.11 9.71 -7.04
N ARG A 134 -1.09 9.40 -7.85
CA ARG A 134 0.27 9.05 -7.40
C ARG A 134 0.27 7.77 -6.56
N CYS A 135 -0.17 6.67 -7.16
CA CYS A 135 -0.25 5.32 -6.59
C CYS A 135 0.60 4.31 -7.37
#